data_AF-A0A7V8JMH8-F1
#
_entry.id   AF-A0A7V8JMH8-F1
#
_cell.length_a   1.000
_cell.length_b   1.000
_cell.length_c   1.000
_cell.angle_alpha   90.00
_cell.angle_beta   90.00
_cell.angle_gamma   90.00
#
_symmetry.space_group_name_H-M   'P 1'
#
loop_
_entity.id
_entity.type
_entity.pdbx_description
1 polymer ?
#
loop_
_entity_poly.entity_id
_entity_poly.type
_entity_poly.pdbx_seq_one_letter_code
_entity_poly.pdbx_strand_id
1 'polypeptide(L)' 'MRIVKHGTTPGDNEHRATCRNCGTKIEFMQSEAAYVADQRDGDYLRIKCPVCPRDITTAIEIRHWG' A
#
# COMPACT_ATOMS: atom_id res chain seq x y z
N MET A 1 17.34 7.86 -29.30
CA MET A 1 16.45 7.34 -28.24
C MET A 1 15.89 8.52 -27.48
N ARG A 2 14.57 8.67 -27.34
CA ARG A 2 13.94 9.75 -26.56
C ARG A 2 13.07 9.16 -25.46
N ILE A 3 13.17 9.71 -24.26
CA ILE A 3 12.30 9.33 -23.14
C ILE A 3 10.96 10.03 -23.36
N VAL A 4 9.89 9.24 -23.53
CA VAL A 4 8.52 9.75 -23.79
C VAL A 4 7.73 9.96 -22.49
N LYS A 5 8.14 9.29 -21.41
CA LYS A 5 7.63 9.46 -20.05
C LYS A 5 8.70 8.96 -19.08
N HIS A 6 9.06 9.78 -18.11
CA HIS A 6 9.90 9.36 -16.97
C HIS A 6 8.94 9.05 -15.82
N GLY A 7 9.09 7.88 -15.19
CA GLY A 7 8.32 7.58 -14.00
C GLY A 7 8.79 8.51 -12.88
N THR A 8 7.91 9.35 -12.34
CA THR A 8 8.10 9.85 -10.98
C THR A 8 8.20 8.62 -10.09
N THR A 9 9.19 8.55 -9.20
CA THR A 9 9.16 7.58 -8.09
C THR A 9 7.73 7.59 -7.57
N PRO A 10 7.02 6.45 -7.49
CA PRO A 10 5.70 6.42 -6.89
C PRO A 10 5.90 7.09 -5.53
N GLY A 11 5.37 8.31 -5.39
CA GLY A 11 5.61 9.12 -4.20
C GLY A 11 5.21 8.27 -3.02
N ASP A 12 5.88 8.46 -1.88
CA ASP A 12 5.52 7.75 -0.67
C ASP A 12 4.05 8.08 -0.35
N ASN A 13 3.14 7.20 -0.77
CA ASN A 13 1.72 7.47 -0.74
C ASN A 13 1.23 7.15 0.67
N GLU A 14 0.45 8.05 1.24
CA GLU A 14 -0.24 7.77 2.49
C GLU A 14 -1.41 6.82 2.22
N HIS A 15 -1.45 5.73 2.96
CA HIS A 15 -2.52 4.73 2.93
C HIS A 15 -3.25 4.72 4.27
N ARG A 16 -4.57 4.60 4.21
CA ARG A 16 -5.43 4.39 5.38
C ARG A 16 -5.96 2.97 5.36
N ALA A 17 -5.78 2.23 6.44
CA ALA A 17 -6.31 0.88 6.55
C ALA A 17 -6.94 0.64 7.91
N THR A 18 -7.92 -0.27 7.93
CA THR A 18 -8.56 -0.73 9.16
C THR A 18 -8.16 -2.18 9.41
N CYS A 19 -7.64 -2.47 10.60
CA CYS A 19 -7.39 -3.83 11.03
C CYS A 19 -8.73 -4.58 11.14
N ARG A 20 -8.92 -5.63 10.33
CA ARG A 20 -10.14 -6.45 10.35
C ARG A 20 -10.30 -7.29 11.63
N ASN A 21 -9.26 -7.36 12.47
CA ASN A 21 -9.29 -8.15 13.70
C ASN A 21 -9.73 -7.32 14.92
N CYS A 22 -9.09 -6.17 15.18
CA CYS A 22 -9.37 -5.34 16.35
C CYS A 22 -10.09 -4.03 16.03
N GLY A 23 -10.33 -3.71 14.75
CA GLY A 23 -11.00 -2.48 14.33
C GLY A 23 -10.13 -1.21 14.38
N THR A 24 -8.84 -1.33 14.74
CA THR A 24 -7.92 -0.19 14.75
C THR A 24 -7.75 0.37 13.35
N LYS A 25 -7.95 1.68 13.20
CA LYS A 25 -7.67 2.44 11.98
C LYS A 25 -6.27 3.02 12.07
N ILE A 26 -5.47 2.82 11.02
CA ILE A 26 -4.11 3.34 10.93
C ILE A 26 -3.93 4.10 9.62
N GLU A 27 -3.03 5.07 9.66
CA GLU A 27 -2.52 5.79 8.50
C GLU A 27 -1.02 5.50 8.45
N PHE A 28 -0.51 5.13 7.29
CA PHE A 28 0.90 4.78 7.11
C PHE A 28 1.36 5.14 5.70
N MET A 29 2.64 5.45 5.59
CA MET A 29 3.30 5.67 4.31
C MET A 29 3.57 4.33 3.61
N GLN A 30 3.53 4.31 2.29
CA GLN A 30 3.83 3.12 1.51
C GLN A 30 5.22 2.53 1.85
N SER A 31 6.19 3.39 2.19
CA SER A 31 7.53 3.02 2.65
C SER A 31 7.56 2.28 4.00
N GLU A 32 6.54 2.44 4.83
CA GLU A 32 6.41 1.78 6.13
C GLU A 32 5.81 0.37 6.03
N ALA A 33 5.30 0.00 4.85
CA ALA A 33 4.68 -1.30 4.61
C ALA A 33 5.49 -2.17 3.67
N ALA A 34 5.37 -3.49 3.84
CA ALA A 34 5.93 -4.46 2.90
C ALA A 34 5.06 -4.51 1.64
N TYR A 35 5.64 -4.15 0.50
CA TYR A 35 5.04 -4.35 -0.81
C TYR A 35 5.04 -5.84 -1.18
N VAL A 36 3.88 -6.36 -1.56
CA VAL A 36 3.70 -7.73 -2.05
C VAL A 36 3.06 -7.68 -3.42
N ALA A 37 3.79 -8.14 -4.43
CA ALA A 37 3.25 -8.35 -5.76
C ALA A 37 2.57 -9.72 -5.83
N ASP A 38 1.26 -9.74 -6.03
CA ASP A 38 0.49 -10.95 -6.27
C ASP A 38 -0.12 -10.92 -7.67
N GLN A 39 0.24 -11.90 -8.50
CA GLN A 39 -0.23 -11.96 -9.88
C GLN A 39 -1.72 -12.31 -10.01
N ARG A 40 -2.37 -12.75 -8.94
CA ARG A 40 -3.81 -13.11 -8.92
C ARG A 40 -4.68 -11.94 -8.48
N ASP A 41 -4.33 -11.29 -7.38
CA ASP A 41 -5.15 -10.27 -6.72
C ASP A 41 -4.63 -8.84 -6.90
N GLY A 42 -3.49 -8.68 -7.59
CA GLY A 42 -2.81 -7.41 -7.75
C GLY A 42 -1.90 -7.08 -6.58
N ASP A 43 -1.14 -6.00 -6.73
CA ASP A 43 -0.16 -5.60 -5.73
C ASP A 43 -0.83 -5.04 -4.48
N TYR A 44 -0.35 -5.45 -3.32
CA TYR A 44 -0.86 -5.00 -2.03
C TYR A 44 0.25 -4.65 -1.05
N LEU A 45 -0.09 -3.84 -0.06
CA LEU A 45 0.77 -3.48 1.07
C LEU A 45 0.38 -4.32 2.28
N ARG A 46 1.39 -4.78 3.02
CA ARG A 46 1.26 -5.52 4.27
C ARG A 46 1.99 -4.78 5.38
N ILE A 47 1.28 -4.45 6.46
CA ILE A 47 1.83 -3.79 7.64
C ILE A 47 1.34 -4.46 8.92
N LYS A 48 2.15 -4.48 9.98
CA LYS A 48 1.73 -5.02 11.28
C LYS A 48 0.72 -4.09 11.96
N CYS A 49 -0.33 -4.65 12.56
CA CYS A 49 -1.18 -3.87 13.44
C CYS A 49 -0.40 -3.49 14.72
N PRO A 50 -0.42 -2.21 15.14
CA PRO A 50 0.29 -1.80 16.37
C PRO A 50 -0.42 -2.25 17.65
N VAL A 51 -1.67 -2.73 17.55
CA VAL A 51 -2.53 -3.06 18.71
C VAL A 51 -2.74 -4.56 18.89
N CYS A 52 -2.63 -5.36 17.82
CA CYS A 52 -2.90 -6.80 17.88
C CYS A 52 -1.87 -7.58 17.05
N PRO A 53 -1.72 -8.89 17.24
CA PRO A 53 -0.66 -9.67 16.57
C PRO A 53 -0.92 -9.94 15.08
N ARG A 54 -1.96 -9.32 14.48
CA ARG A 54 -2.33 -9.54 13.08
C ARG A 54 -1.73 -8.49 12.16
N ASP A 55 -1.57 -8.89 10.90
CA ASP A 55 -1.21 -7.98 9.83
C ASP A 55 -2.46 -7.37 9.19
N ILE A 56 -2.24 -6.19 8.62
CA ILE A 56 -3.21 -5.41 7.86
C ILE A 56 -2.73 -5.41 6.42
N THR A 57 -3.62 -5.79 5.50
CA THR A 57 -3.35 -5.81 4.06
C THR A 57 -4.28 -4.82 3.36
N THR A 58 -3.73 -4.00 2.48
CA THR A 58 -4.50 -3.09 1.61
C THR A 58 -3.97 -3.14 0.19
N ALA A 59 -4.86 -3.11 -0.80
CA ALA A 59 -4.46 -3.03 -2.20
C ALA A 59 -3.76 -1.70 -2.49
N ILE A 60 -2.81 -1.71 -3.42
CA ILE A 60 -2.17 -0.49 -3.92
C ILE A 60 -3.11 0.12 -4.95
N GLU A 61 -3.86 1.13 -4.54
CA GLU A 61 -4.62 1.94 -5.48
C GLU A 61 -3.64 2.82 -6.26
N ILE A 62 -3.19 2.32 -7.42
CA ILE A 62 -2.56 3.18 -8.42
C ILE A 62 -3.64 4.16 -8.86
N ARG A 63 -3.62 5.38 -8.33
CA ARG A 63 -4.48 6.48 -8.78
C ARG A 63 -4.29 6.63 -10.29
N HIS A 64 -5.20 6.03 -11.05
CA HIS A 64 -5.28 6.21 -12.48
C HIS A 64 -5.61 7.67 -12.71
N TRP A 65 -4.64 8.43 -13.20
CA TRP A 65 -4.89 9.73 -13.82
C TRP A 65 -5.80 9.47 -15.03
N GLY A 66 -7.08 9.81 -14.89
CA GLY A 66 -8.01 10.01 -16.00
C GLY A 66 -7.88 11.43 -16.54
#